data_AF-A0A6G0Q749-F1
#
_entry.id   AF-A0A6G0Q749-F1
#
_cell.length_a   1.000
_cell.length_b   1.000
_cell.length_c   1.000
_cell.angle_alpha   90.00
_cell.angle_beta   90.00
_cell.angle_gamma   90.00
#
_symmetry.space_group_name_H-M   'P 1'
#
loop_
_entity.id
_entity.type
_entity.pdbx_description
1 polymer ?
#
loop_
_entity_poly.entity_id
_entity_poly.type
_entity_poly.pdbx_seq_one_letter_code
_entity_poly.pdbx_strand_id
1 'polypeptide(L)'
;MSVEDYEAVAARVEQQWDFLVPWCQILQPRVHHHYDSSTELYEWEVSEIELRVVMPRRRGIHDEHEKDEATFCRQFRAVREAMALLIAVHHVDYLAYSHLMMEYCGVSVGDYGDELDDAPIASEFVVDLDVGAKEVDGAVTDDLARQCGTDHRLHPSEEYLETLKKIAALDDKLKPGESGVEVDVAVKLRCTRWSSVRDCSIASILLDVAKSEKEIAAQWKEFNEKSEEQDVPEGELRCKFVLKPMHADLRPVYLNLEVMQAFEHLFANSVCFSQIVMAMAYERGDAEDELVSKPAYAGLPKMTLQ
;
A
#
# COMPACT_ATOMS: atom_id res chain seq x y z
N MET A 1 -1.95 -25.93 9.69
CA MET A 1 -0.66 -26.61 9.38
C MET A 1 -0.18 -27.42 10.59
N SER A 2 0.45 -28.60 10.45
CA SER A 2 0.95 -29.33 11.63
C SER A 2 2.24 -28.71 12.20
N VAL A 3 2.56 -28.93 13.48
CA VAL A 3 3.77 -28.39 14.11
C VAL A 3 5.04 -28.92 13.42
N GLU A 4 5.04 -30.18 13.01
CA GLU A 4 6.16 -30.80 12.28
C GLU A 4 6.36 -30.19 10.89
N ASP A 5 5.26 -29.78 10.22
CA ASP A 5 5.33 -29.07 8.94
C ASP A 5 5.88 -27.65 9.10
N TYR A 6 5.56 -26.97 10.22
CA TYR A 6 6.08 -25.63 10.50
C TYR A 6 7.59 -25.63 10.76
N GLU A 7 8.09 -26.55 11.59
CA GLU A 7 9.53 -26.66 11.88
C GLU A 7 10.35 -26.96 10.62
N ALA A 8 9.80 -27.80 9.72
CA ALA A 8 10.44 -28.10 8.44
C ALA A 8 10.49 -26.87 7.51
N VAL A 9 9.42 -26.06 7.47
CA VAL A 9 9.41 -24.79 6.73
C VAL A 9 10.40 -23.81 7.34
N ALA A 10 10.40 -23.63 8.67
CA ALA A 10 11.32 -22.72 9.36
C ALA A 10 12.79 -23.07 9.07
N ALA A 11 13.17 -24.34 9.22
CA ALA A 11 14.53 -24.78 8.92
C ALA A 11 14.95 -24.55 7.45
N ARG A 12 14.02 -24.76 6.50
CA ARG A 12 14.25 -24.45 5.09
C ARG A 12 14.44 -22.94 4.88
N VAL A 13 13.64 -22.12 5.54
CA VAL A 13 13.70 -20.66 5.41
C VAL A 13 15.00 -20.11 5.98
N GLU A 14 15.43 -20.58 7.15
CA GLU A 14 16.74 -20.26 7.70
C GLU A 14 17.90 -20.68 6.79
N GLN A 15 17.76 -21.79 6.04
CA GLN A 15 18.81 -22.25 5.15
C GLN A 15 18.87 -21.47 3.82
N GLN A 16 17.71 -21.11 3.27
CA GLN A 16 17.60 -20.61 1.89
C GLN A 16 17.36 -19.11 1.80
N TRP A 17 16.81 -18.49 2.84
CA TRP A 17 16.29 -17.13 2.80
C TRP A 17 16.82 -16.24 3.94
N ASP A 18 17.82 -16.68 4.71
CA ASP A 18 18.44 -15.90 5.80
C ASP A 18 18.97 -14.53 5.36
N PHE A 19 19.40 -14.42 4.11
CA PHE A 19 19.88 -13.18 3.51
C PHE A 19 18.80 -12.09 3.43
N LEU A 20 17.51 -12.42 3.64
CA LEU A 20 16.41 -11.47 3.70
C LEU A 20 16.16 -10.89 5.09
N VAL A 21 16.72 -11.49 6.14
CA VAL A 21 16.50 -11.03 7.53
C VAL A 21 16.83 -9.54 7.71
N PRO A 22 17.92 -8.97 7.15
CA PRO A 22 18.18 -7.53 7.24
C PRO A 22 17.07 -6.67 6.61
N TRP A 23 16.44 -7.14 5.53
CA TRP A 23 15.33 -6.45 4.86
C TRP A 23 14.05 -6.53 5.69
N CYS A 24 13.78 -7.65 6.34
CA CYS A 24 12.68 -7.79 7.28
C CYS A 24 12.84 -6.83 8.48
N GLN A 25 14.06 -6.66 9.00
CA GLN A 25 14.34 -5.72 10.11
C GLN A 25 14.06 -4.26 9.75
N ILE A 26 14.19 -3.87 8.47
CA ILE A 26 13.80 -2.54 7.98
C ILE A 26 12.28 -2.34 8.08
N LEU A 27 11.51 -3.40 7.83
CA LEU A 27 10.05 -3.39 7.79
C LEU A 27 9.40 -3.66 9.13
N GLN A 28 10.00 -4.46 10.00
CA GLN A 28 9.47 -4.83 11.31
C GLN A 28 8.90 -3.65 12.12
N PRO A 29 9.60 -2.50 12.27
CA PRO A 29 9.04 -1.36 13.03
C PRO A 29 7.94 -0.58 12.29
N ARG A 30 7.61 -0.97 11.05
CA ARG A 30 6.76 -0.21 10.11
C ARG A 30 5.54 -1.00 9.63
N VAL A 31 5.61 -2.33 9.68
CA VAL A 31 4.51 -3.20 9.31
C VAL A 31 3.55 -3.29 10.49
N HIS A 32 2.29 -2.98 10.21
CA HIS A 32 1.17 -3.22 11.10
C HIS A 32 0.19 -4.09 10.33
N HIS A 33 -0.28 -5.17 10.94
CA HIS A 33 -1.30 -6.01 10.31
C HIS A 33 -2.68 -5.63 10.87
N HIS A 34 -3.71 -5.78 10.04
CA HIS A 34 -5.09 -5.55 10.45
C HIS A 34 -5.98 -6.66 9.89
N TYR A 35 -6.90 -7.14 10.72
CA TYR A 35 -8.02 -7.94 10.25
C TYR A 35 -9.13 -7.00 9.84
N ASP A 36 -9.53 -7.03 8.57
CA ASP A 36 -10.70 -6.27 8.14
C ASP A 36 -11.96 -6.92 8.72
N SER A 37 -12.38 -6.47 9.90
CA SER A 37 -13.60 -6.95 10.55
C SER A 37 -14.87 -6.37 9.93
N SER A 38 -14.80 -5.67 8.78
CA SER A 38 -15.97 -5.02 8.16
C SER A 38 -16.72 -5.89 7.15
N THR A 39 -16.21 -7.08 6.83
CA THR A 39 -16.89 -8.09 6.00
C THR A 39 -17.91 -8.95 6.79
N GLU A 40 -18.25 -8.59 8.03
CA GLU A 40 -19.27 -9.25 8.87
C GLU A 40 -20.71 -9.25 8.31
N LEU A 41 -20.93 -8.84 7.07
CA LEU A 41 -22.20 -9.02 6.39
C LEU A 41 -21.98 -9.72 5.04
N TYR A 42 -21.91 -11.05 5.10
CA TYR A 42 -22.20 -12.01 4.01
C TYR A 42 -21.07 -12.61 3.15
N GLU A 43 -19.79 -12.48 3.52
CA GLU A 43 -18.71 -13.20 2.81
C GLU A 43 -18.05 -14.25 3.72
N TRP A 44 -18.22 -15.53 3.36
CA TRP A 44 -17.66 -16.70 4.07
C TRP A 44 -16.20 -17.00 3.69
N GLU A 45 -15.51 -16.09 3.00
CA GLU A 45 -14.10 -16.22 2.67
C GLU A 45 -13.26 -15.57 3.78
N VAL A 46 -12.32 -16.35 4.33
CA VAL A 46 -11.34 -15.84 5.30
C VAL A 46 -10.58 -14.71 4.62
N SER A 47 -10.82 -13.48 5.07
CA SER A 47 -10.19 -12.29 4.49
C SER A 47 -8.69 -12.36 4.71
N GLU A 48 -7.90 -12.08 3.67
CA GLU A 48 -6.44 -12.02 3.78
C GLU A 48 -6.01 -11.00 4.85
N ILE A 49 -4.88 -11.25 5.51
CA ILE A 49 -4.35 -10.32 6.51
C ILE A 49 -3.80 -9.08 5.78
N GLU A 50 -4.47 -7.94 5.96
CA GLU A 50 -4.05 -6.66 5.36
C GLU A 50 -2.75 -6.17 6.01
N LEU A 51 -1.76 -5.84 5.17
CA LEU A 51 -0.47 -5.34 5.60
C LEU A 51 -0.39 -3.83 5.43
N ARG A 52 -0.38 -3.11 6.55
CA ARG A 52 -0.12 -1.67 6.54
C ARG A 52 1.35 -1.38 6.74
N VAL A 53 1.93 -0.53 5.90
CA VAL A 53 3.34 -0.10 6.00
C VAL A 53 3.40 1.41 6.25
N VAL A 54 4.01 1.81 7.36
CA VAL A 54 4.27 3.22 7.69
C VAL A 54 5.56 3.67 7.02
N MET A 55 5.43 4.57 6.05
CA MET A 55 6.59 5.10 5.34
C MET A 55 7.41 6.05 6.23
N PRO A 56 8.72 6.18 5.98
CA PRO A 56 9.53 7.19 6.63
C PRO A 56 8.92 8.58 6.48
N ARG A 57 9.07 9.39 7.53
CA ARG A 57 8.56 10.76 7.60
C ARG A 57 9.72 11.75 7.63
N ARG A 58 9.52 12.94 7.06
CA ARG A 58 10.51 14.04 7.12
C ARG A 58 10.64 14.60 8.54
N ARG A 59 9.51 14.67 9.26
CA ARG A 59 9.45 15.06 10.67
C ARG A 59 8.85 13.94 11.52
N GLY A 60 9.47 13.61 12.65
CA GLY A 60 8.93 12.63 13.58
C GLY A 60 7.71 13.18 14.33
N ILE A 61 6.76 12.32 14.71
CA ILE A 61 5.60 12.71 15.55
C ILE A 61 6.07 13.25 16.92
N HIS A 62 7.23 12.78 17.39
CA HIS A 62 7.86 13.15 18.66
C HIS A 62 9.29 13.67 18.49
N ASP A 63 9.78 13.81 17.25
CA ASP A 63 11.14 14.23 16.96
C ASP A 63 11.10 15.68 16.50
N GLU A 64 11.67 16.58 17.31
CA GLU A 64 11.72 18.01 17.02
C GLU A 64 12.70 18.33 15.87
N HIS A 65 13.53 17.36 15.47
CA HIS A 65 14.52 17.53 14.42
C HIS A 65 14.00 17.00 13.08
N GLU A 66 13.88 17.91 12.11
CA GLU A 66 13.64 17.58 10.71
C GLU A 66 14.82 16.76 10.17
N LYS A 67 14.52 15.62 9.54
CA LYS A 67 15.54 14.83 8.86
C LYS A 67 15.97 15.57 7.60
N ASP A 68 17.27 15.53 7.30
CA ASP A 68 17.74 15.99 6.01
C ASP A 68 17.15 15.12 4.87
N GLU A 69 16.92 15.74 3.72
CA GLU A 69 16.25 15.09 2.58
C GLU A 69 17.00 13.85 2.07
N ALA A 70 18.34 13.81 2.18
CA ALA A 70 19.13 12.66 1.77
C ALA A 70 18.91 11.46 2.71
N THR A 71 18.83 11.69 4.02
CA THR A 71 18.48 10.66 5.00
C THR A 71 17.05 10.16 4.82
N PHE A 72 16.09 11.07 4.58
CA PHE A 72 14.72 10.70 4.24
C PHE A 72 14.67 9.81 2.99
N CYS A 73 15.27 10.25 1.88
CA CYS A 73 15.28 9.51 0.61
C CYS A 73 15.91 8.12 0.75
N ARG A 74 17.01 7.99 1.51
CA ARG A 74 17.64 6.69 1.79
C ARG A 74 16.71 5.75 2.56
N GLN A 75 16.09 6.24 3.64
CA GLN A 75 15.16 5.42 4.43
C GLN A 75 13.93 5.04 3.60
N PHE A 76 13.39 5.97 2.81
CA PHE A 76 12.23 5.75 1.96
C PHE A 76 12.52 4.66 0.93
N ARG A 77 13.67 4.75 0.25
CA ARG A 77 14.14 3.75 -0.70
C ARG A 77 14.30 2.38 -0.03
N ALA A 78 14.94 2.32 1.14
CA ALA A 78 15.17 1.07 1.85
C ALA A 78 13.86 0.34 2.21
N VAL A 79 12.84 1.08 2.67
CA VAL A 79 11.51 0.52 2.96
C VAL A 79 10.84 0.02 1.68
N ARG A 80 10.86 0.83 0.61
CA ARG A 80 10.31 0.44 -0.70
C ARG A 80 10.99 -0.82 -1.24
N GLU A 81 12.32 -0.89 -1.23
CA GLU A 81 13.08 -2.04 -1.70
C GLU A 81 12.79 -3.30 -0.86
N ALA A 82 12.69 -3.17 0.46
CA ALA A 82 12.31 -4.28 1.34
C ALA A 82 10.91 -4.84 1.00
N MET A 83 9.93 -3.96 0.72
CA MET A 83 8.59 -4.39 0.28
C MET A 83 8.66 -5.18 -1.02
N ALA A 84 9.42 -4.69 -2.01
CA ALA A 84 9.59 -5.35 -3.29
C ALA A 84 10.21 -6.75 -3.15
N LEU A 85 11.26 -6.88 -2.33
CA LEU A 85 11.92 -8.16 -2.10
C LEU A 85 10.99 -9.19 -1.47
N LEU A 86 10.15 -8.78 -0.51
CA LEU A 86 9.19 -9.71 0.08
C LEU A 86 8.13 -10.17 -0.92
N ILE A 87 7.64 -9.29 -1.81
CA ILE A 87 6.71 -9.70 -2.86
C ILE A 87 7.39 -10.59 -3.91
N ALA A 88 8.66 -10.35 -4.20
CA ALA A 88 9.44 -11.28 -5.01
C ALA A 88 9.53 -12.66 -4.36
N VAL A 89 9.73 -12.75 -3.05
CA VAL A 89 9.69 -14.04 -2.33
C VAL A 89 8.29 -14.64 -2.38
N HIS A 90 7.23 -13.86 -2.18
CA HIS A 90 5.85 -14.34 -2.30
C HIS A 90 5.60 -14.98 -3.67
N HIS A 91 6.15 -14.40 -4.75
CA HIS A 91 6.05 -14.96 -6.09
C HIS A 91 6.73 -16.33 -6.24
N VAL A 92 7.87 -16.51 -5.58
CA VAL A 92 8.73 -17.70 -5.69
C VAL A 92 8.29 -18.80 -4.71
N ASP A 93 8.13 -18.45 -3.44
CA ASP A 93 7.85 -19.36 -2.33
C ASP A 93 6.99 -18.65 -1.27
N TYR A 94 5.67 -18.85 -1.37
CA TYR A 94 4.69 -18.30 -0.44
C TYR A 94 4.96 -18.71 1.03
N LEU A 95 5.42 -19.94 1.28
CA LEU A 95 5.66 -20.41 2.65
C LEU A 95 6.86 -19.70 3.26
N ALA A 96 7.90 -19.43 2.46
CA ALA A 96 9.02 -18.60 2.90
C ALA A 96 8.59 -17.16 3.17
N TYR A 97 7.78 -16.57 2.28
CA TYR A 97 7.21 -15.25 2.49
C TYR A 97 6.41 -15.18 3.80
N SER A 98 5.50 -16.13 4.02
CA SER A 98 4.66 -16.17 5.22
C SER A 98 5.51 -16.29 6.49
N HIS A 99 6.50 -17.19 6.50
CA HIS A 99 7.42 -17.33 7.63
C HIS A 99 8.24 -16.06 7.89
N LEU A 100 8.78 -15.42 6.84
CA LEU A 100 9.51 -14.16 6.95
C LEU A 100 8.64 -13.04 7.55
N MET A 101 7.37 -12.98 7.13
CA MET A 101 6.42 -12.00 7.62
C MET A 101 6.06 -12.21 9.09
N MET A 102 5.85 -13.46 9.50
CA MET A 102 5.52 -13.78 10.88
C MET A 102 6.71 -13.58 11.82
N GLU A 103 7.84 -14.23 11.53
CA GLU A 103 8.96 -14.29 12.48
C GLU A 103 9.84 -13.04 12.48
N TYR A 104 10.06 -12.43 11.31
CA TYR A 104 11.01 -11.31 11.19
C TYR A 104 10.32 -9.95 11.01
N CYS A 105 9.12 -9.91 10.42
CA CYS A 105 8.35 -8.65 10.29
C CYS A 105 7.32 -8.45 11.42
N GLY A 106 7.06 -9.47 12.27
CA GLY A 106 6.15 -9.34 13.42
C GLY A 106 4.66 -9.35 13.07
N VAL A 107 4.27 -10.02 11.99
CA VAL A 107 2.86 -10.24 11.65
C VAL A 107 2.34 -11.43 12.46
N SER A 108 1.26 -11.25 13.21
CA SER A 108 0.58 -12.36 13.89
C SER A 108 -0.61 -12.87 13.07
N VAL A 109 -0.76 -14.18 13.02
CA VAL A 109 -1.88 -14.93 12.45
C VAL A 109 -2.56 -15.67 13.61
N GLY A 110 -3.90 -15.71 13.68
CA GLY A 110 -4.62 -16.52 14.68
C GLY A 110 -4.92 -15.91 16.06
N ASP A 111 -4.49 -14.67 16.36
CA ASP A 111 -4.71 -14.08 17.70
C ASP A 111 -6.19 -13.75 18.02
N TYR A 112 -7.11 -13.88 17.06
CA TYR A 112 -8.54 -13.59 17.19
C TYR A 112 -9.42 -14.82 16.91
N GLY A 113 -9.20 -15.90 17.65
CA GLY A 113 -10.04 -17.10 17.64
C GLY A 113 -9.74 -18.07 16.47
N ASP A 114 -10.15 -19.32 16.67
CA ASP A 114 -9.79 -20.50 15.84
C ASP A 114 -10.09 -20.39 14.32
N GLU A 115 -10.84 -19.38 13.87
CA GLU A 115 -11.21 -19.18 12.46
C GLU A 115 -10.15 -18.45 11.62
N LEU A 116 -9.13 -17.84 12.26
CA LEU A 116 -8.09 -17.03 11.58
C LEU A 116 -6.70 -17.68 11.55
N ASP A 117 -6.55 -18.90 12.05
CA ASP A 117 -5.27 -19.62 12.13
C ASP A 117 -4.68 -19.97 10.74
N ASP A 118 -5.54 -20.04 9.71
CA ASP A 118 -5.14 -20.37 8.33
C ASP A 118 -5.31 -19.19 7.36
N ALA A 119 -5.52 -17.95 7.86
CA ALA A 119 -5.71 -16.78 7.00
C ALA A 119 -4.42 -16.46 6.22
N PRO A 120 -4.46 -16.40 4.87
CA PRO A 120 -3.28 -16.07 4.09
C PRO A 120 -2.86 -14.61 4.33
N ILE A 121 -1.56 -14.38 4.43
CA ILE A 121 -0.98 -13.03 4.46
C ILE A 121 -1.08 -12.42 3.05
N ALA A 122 -1.66 -11.22 2.95
CA ALA A 122 -1.89 -10.55 1.68
C ALA A 122 -0.58 -10.19 0.96
N SER A 123 -0.59 -10.23 -0.38
CA SER A 123 0.52 -9.73 -1.21
C SER A 123 0.39 -8.24 -1.58
N GLU A 124 -0.65 -7.57 -1.06
CA GLU A 124 -0.90 -6.15 -1.27
C GLU A 124 -0.58 -5.35 0.00
N PHE A 125 0.09 -4.22 -0.18
CA PHE A 125 0.43 -3.32 0.93
C PHE A 125 -0.48 -2.10 0.96
N VAL A 126 -0.99 -1.78 2.15
CA VAL A 126 -1.61 -0.49 2.45
C VAL A 126 -0.56 0.48 2.98
N VAL A 127 -0.26 1.54 2.25
CA VAL A 127 0.81 2.47 2.62
C VAL A 127 0.25 3.68 3.38
N ASP A 128 0.81 3.95 4.56
CA ASP A 128 0.55 5.16 5.35
C ASP A 128 1.67 6.19 5.08
N LEU A 129 1.33 7.21 4.28
CA LEU A 129 2.23 8.29 3.90
C LEU A 129 2.15 9.48 4.86
N ASP A 130 3.21 10.27 4.90
CA ASP A 130 3.28 11.49 5.71
C ASP A 130 2.44 12.63 5.13
N VAL A 131 1.12 12.53 5.25
CA VAL A 131 0.18 13.57 4.81
C VAL A 131 0.24 14.86 5.65
N GLY A 132 0.96 14.83 6.77
CA GLY A 132 1.18 15.98 7.65
C GLY A 132 2.37 16.86 7.23
N ALA A 133 3.23 16.40 6.32
CA ALA A 133 4.44 17.12 5.91
C ALA A 133 4.21 18.27 4.91
N LYS A 134 2.99 18.81 4.84
CA LYS A 134 2.63 19.91 3.91
C LYS A 134 3.36 21.24 4.14
N GLU A 135 4.26 21.34 5.12
CA GLU A 135 5.25 22.43 5.14
C GLU A 135 6.10 22.45 3.85
N VAL A 136 6.19 21.32 3.14
CA VAL A 136 6.76 21.20 1.80
C VAL A 136 5.62 21.01 0.79
N ASP A 137 5.40 22.03 -0.04
CA ASP A 137 4.44 21.96 -1.16
C ASP A 137 4.76 20.77 -2.06
N GLY A 138 3.75 19.94 -2.34
CA GLY A 138 3.87 18.77 -3.23
C GLY A 138 4.34 17.47 -2.58
N ALA A 139 4.69 17.46 -1.28
CA ALA A 139 5.28 16.28 -0.62
C ALA A 139 4.48 14.97 -0.79
N VAL A 140 3.15 15.02 -0.65
CA VAL A 140 2.31 13.82 -0.85
C VAL A 140 2.39 13.31 -2.30
N THR A 141 2.40 14.24 -3.26
CA THR A 141 2.51 13.93 -4.68
C THR A 141 3.87 13.34 -5.01
N ASP A 142 4.93 13.97 -4.52
CA ASP A 142 6.30 13.53 -4.75
C ASP A 142 6.59 12.18 -4.10
N ASP A 143 6.08 11.94 -2.88
CA ASP A 143 6.30 10.69 -2.16
C ASP A 143 5.52 9.52 -2.79
N LEU A 144 4.28 9.75 -3.25
CA LEU A 144 3.54 8.74 -4.03
C LEU A 144 4.21 8.44 -5.37
N ALA A 145 4.68 9.47 -6.09
CA ALA A 145 5.45 9.29 -7.31
C ALA A 145 6.78 8.57 -7.05
N ARG A 146 7.44 8.86 -5.92
CA ARG A 146 8.63 8.12 -5.48
C ARG A 146 8.29 6.66 -5.18
N GLN A 147 7.14 6.37 -4.60
CA GLN A 147 6.75 4.99 -4.31
C GLN A 147 6.41 4.20 -5.58
N CYS A 148 5.53 4.73 -6.44
CA CYS A 148 4.90 3.98 -7.54
C CYS A 148 5.31 4.42 -8.95
N GLY A 149 6.06 5.52 -9.07
CA GLY A 149 6.65 5.99 -10.32
C GLY A 149 7.94 5.24 -10.67
N THR A 150 8.77 5.84 -11.51
CA THR A 150 9.91 5.16 -12.14
C THR A 150 11.21 5.26 -11.34
N ASP A 151 11.22 5.93 -10.18
CA ASP A 151 12.42 6.12 -9.34
C ASP A 151 13.07 4.79 -8.92
N HIS A 152 12.28 3.75 -8.61
CA HIS A 152 12.82 2.43 -8.28
C HIS A 152 13.50 1.72 -9.47
N ARG A 153 13.21 2.13 -10.71
CA ARG A 153 13.90 1.65 -11.92
C ARG A 153 15.17 2.44 -12.20
N LEU A 154 15.12 3.74 -12.01
CA LEU A 154 16.24 4.62 -12.32
C LEU A 154 17.33 4.61 -11.25
N HIS A 155 16.95 4.37 -9.99
CA HIS A 155 17.83 4.53 -8.84
C HIS A 155 17.73 3.39 -7.79
N PRO A 156 17.80 2.10 -8.20
CA PRO A 156 17.87 1.00 -7.25
C PRO A 156 19.19 1.01 -6.47
N SER A 157 19.19 0.50 -5.24
CA SER A 157 20.44 0.20 -4.52
C SER A 157 21.10 -1.08 -5.05
N GLU A 158 22.43 -1.15 -4.97
CA GLU A 158 23.19 -2.34 -5.36
C GLU A 158 22.80 -3.56 -4.50
N GLU A 159 22.65 -3.34 -3.19
CA GLU A 159 22.22 -4.36 -2.23
C GLU A 159 20.85 -4.96 -2.57
N TYR A 160 19.90 -4.13 -3.00
CA TYR A 160 18.60 -4.58 -3.48
C TYR A 160 18.73 -5.46 -4.73
N LEU A 161 19.50 -5.03 -5.74
CA LEU A 161 19.69 -5.79 -6.97
C LEU A 161 20.39 -7.14 -6.72
N GLU A 162 21.39 -7.16 -5.85
CA GLU A 162 22.06 -8.40 -5.45
C GLU A 162 21.11 -9.36 -4.72
N THR A 163 20.27 -8.83 -3.85
CA THR A 163 19.27 -9.62 -3.14
C THR A 163 18.23 -10.18 -4.11
N LEU A 164 17.75 -9.37 -5.05
CA LEU A 164 16.78 -9.79 -6.07
C LEU A 164 17.33 -10.91 -6.95
N LYS A 165 18.62 -10.87 -7.30
CA LYS A 165 19.31 -11.96 -8.02
C LYS A 165 19.35 -13.26 -7.23
N LYS A 166 19.57 -13.19 -5.91
CA LYS A 166 19.51 -14.37 -5.04
C LYS A 166 18.11 -14.98 -5.00
N ILE A 167 17.07 -14.14 -4.96
CA ILE A 167 15.67 -14.58 -5.04
C ILE A 167 15.40 -15.25 -6.39
N ALA A 168 15.79 -14.61 -7.50
CA ALA A 168 15.59 -15.15 -8.84
C ALA A 168 16.28 -16.52 -9.04
N ALA A 169 17.47 -16.71 -8.46
CA ALA A 169 18.18 -17.99 -8.50
C ALA A 169 17.47 -19.14 -7.77
N LEU A 170 16.52 -18.83 -6.88
CA LEU A 170 15.67 -19.80 -6.18
C LEU A 170 14.34 -20.06 -6.90
N ASP A 171 14.04 -19.31 -7.97
CA ASP A 171 12.82 -19.50 -8.75
C ASP A 171 12.98 -20.59 -9.80
N ASP A 172 12.32 -21.72 -9.58
CA ASP A 172 12.28 -22.85 -10.51
C ASP A 172 11.67 -22.50 -11.88
N LYS A 173 10.98 -21.36 -12.00
CA LYS A 173 10.38 -20.83 -13.24
C LYS A 173 11.35 -19.98 -14.05
N LEU A 174 12.46 -19.50 -13.47
CA LEU A 174 13.45 -18.62 -14.12
C LEU A 174 14.70 -19.38 -14.60
N LYS A 175 14.50 -20.55 -15.21
CA LYS A 175 15.60 -21.37 -15.75
C LYS A 175 16.24 -20.72 -16.99
N PRO A 176 17.50 -21.06 -17.33
CA PRO A 176 18.11 -20.64 -18.58
C PRO A 176 17.23 -21.06 -19.78
N GLY A 177 16.82 -20.09 -20.57
CA GLY A 177 15.90 -20.15 -21.70
C GLY A 177 14.54 -19.51 -21.43
N GLU A 178 14.20 -19.21 -20.17
CA GLU A 178 12.88 -18.69 -19.78
C GLU A 178 12.88 -17.17 -19.67
N SER A 179 11.81 -16.55 -20.18
CA SER A 179 11.64 -15.09 -20.12
C SER A 179 11.70 -14.60 -18.67
N GLY A 180 12.37 -13.46 -18.44
CA GLY A 180 12.37 -12.85 -17.13
C GLY A 180 10.96 -12.41 -16.71
N VAL A 181 10.77 -12.23 -15.41
CA VAL A 181 9.46 -11.94 -14.82
C VAL A 181 9.45 -10.57 -14.18
N GLU A 182 8.41 -9.79 -14.48
CA GLU A 182 8.07 -8.57 -13.75
C GLU A 182 6.98 -8.90 -12.72
N VAL A 183 7.31 -8.71 -11.44
CA VAL A 183 6.39 -8.91 -10.32
C VAL A 183 5.80 -7.57 -9.89
N ASP A 184 4.48 -7.48 -9.93
CA ASP A 184 3.75 -6.29 -9.48
C ASP A 184 3.69 -6.26 -7.94
N VAL A 185 4.15 -5.16 -7.36
CA VAL A 185 4.02 -4.82 -5.94
C VAL A 185 2.82 -3.91 -5.80
N ALA A 186 1.67 -4.49 -5.46
CA ALA A 186 0.42 -3.77 -5.30
C ALA A 186 0.46 -2.87 -4.06
N VAL A 187 0.22 -1.57 -4.26
CA VAL A 187 0.15 -0.57 -3.19
C VAL A 187 -1.22 0.08 -3.20
N LYS A 188 -1.91 0.01 -2.07
CA LYS A 188 -3.16 0.73 -1.80
C LYS A 188 -2.87 1.90 -0.87
N LEU A 189 -3.51 3.03 -1.14
CA LEU A 189 -3.52 4.15 -0.21
C LEU A 189 -4.76 4.03 0.69
N ARG A 190 -4.54 4.00 2.01
CA ARG A 190 -5.62 4.09 3.00
C ARG A 190 -5.29 5.20 3.99
N CYS A 191 -6.03 6.29 3.90
CA CYS A 191 -5.80 7.44 4.75
C CYS A 191 -6.56 7.28 6.08
N THR A 192 -6.04 6.47 6.99
CA THR A 192 -6.74 6.09 8.25
C THR A 192 -6.62 7.09 9.40
N ARG A 193 -5.85 8.16 9.22
CA ARG A 193 -5.51 9.13 10.28
C ARG A 193 -5.99 10.55 10.00
N TRP A 194 -7.11 10.67 9.28
CA TRP A 194 -7.75 11.94 8.96
C TRP A 194 -8.00 12.84 10.17
N SER A 195 -8.23 12.27 11.34
CA SER A 195 -8.50 13.02 12.58
C SER A 195 -7.25 13.57 13.30
N SER A 196 -6.05 13.06 12.98
CA SER A 196 -4.79 13.48 13.64
C SER A 196 -4.01 14.55 12.89
N VAL A 197 -4.45 14.94 11.70
CA VAL A 197 -3.83 16.01 10.91
C VAL A 197 -4.50 17.32 11.24
N ARG A 198 -4.05 17.97 12.32
CA ARG A 198 -4.65 19.23 12.83
C ARG A 198 -4.59 20.38 11.82
N ASP A 199 -3.72 20.29 10.82
CA ASP A 199 -3.39 21.41 9.93
C ASP A 199 -3.56 21.11 8.42
N CYS A 200 -4.05 19.93 8.03
CA CYS A 200 -4.28 19.60 6.60
C CYS A 200 -5.75 19.36 6.29
N SER A 201 -6.25 20.05 5.27
CA SER A 201 -7.57 19.76 4.70
C SER A 201 -7.57 18.39 4.00
N ILE A 202 -8.52 17.53 4.36
CA ILE A 202 -8.73 16.22 3.72
C ILE A 202 -9.00 16.38 2.21
N ALA A 203 -9.73 17.43 1.83
CA ALA A 203 -9.98 17.78 0.43
C ALA A 203 -8.65 17.92 -0.34
N SER A 204 -7.68 18.59 0.26
CA SER A 204 -6.36 18.81 -0.35
C SER A 204 -5.56 17.51 -0.50
N ILE A 205 -5.65 16.58 0.46
CA ILE A 205 -4.99 15.27 0.37
C ILE A 205 -5.58 14.48 -0.80
N LEU A 206 -6.91 14.43 -0.91
CA LEU A 206 -7.57 13.71 -2.00
C LEU A 206 -7.16 14.26 -3.38
N LEU A 207 -7.07 15.58 -3.51
CA LEU A 207 -6.62 16.23 -4.75
C LEU A 207 -5.14 15.93 -5.06
N ASP A 208 -4.28 15.87 -4.05
CA ASP A 208 -2.86 15.56 -4.24
C ASP A 208 -2.65 14.09 -4.65
N VAL A 209 -3.47 13.16 -4.13
CA VAL A 209 -3.48 11.77 -4.59
C VAL A 209 -3.84 11.69 -6.09
N ALA A 210 -4.89 12.39 -6.51
CA ALA A 210 -5.27 12.42 -7.93
C ALA A 210 -4.20 13.03 -8.84
N LYS A 211 -3.48 14.07 -8.37
CA LYS A 211 -2.30 14.59 -9.09
C LYS A 211 -1.20 13.53 -9.19
N SER A 212 -0.98 12.77 -8.13
CA SER A 212 0.02 11.70 -8.07
C SER A 212 -0.27 10.61 -9.09
N GLU A 213 -1.53 10.18 -9.21
CA GLU A 213 -1.92 9.17 -10.21
C GLU A 213 -1.57 9.63 -11.64
N LYS A 214 -1.86 10.91 -11.96
CA LYS A 214 -1.53 11.51 -13.25
C LYS A 214 -0.01 11.60 -13.47
N GLU A 215 0.73 12.02 -12.44
CA GLU A 215 2.19 12.13 -12.48
C GLU A 215 2.85 10.76 -12.66
N ILE A 216 2.46 9.75 -11.89
CA ILE A 216 2.94 8.36 -12.03
C ILE A 216 2.68 7.84 -13.44
N ALA A 217 1.47 8.05 -13.98
CA ALA A 217 1.15 7.64 -15.34
C ALA A 217 2.01 8.36 -16.39
N ALA A 218 2.27 9.64 -16.21
CA ALA A 218 3.14 10.42 -17.09
C ALA A 218 4.60 9.93 -17.05
N GLN A 219 5.15 9.69 -15.86
CA GLN A 219 6.51 9.18 -15.68
C GLN A 219 6.70 7.82 -16.35
N TRP A 220 5.74 6.89 -16.17
CA TRP A 220 5.79 5.59 -16.82
C TRP A 220 5.64 5.68 -18.33
N LYS A 221 4.78 6.56 -18.83
CA LYS A 221 4.65 6.80 -20.28
C LYS A 221 5.96 7.29 -20.87
N GLU A 222 6.56 8.31 -20.27
CA GLU A 222 7.83 8.88 -20.71
C GLU A 222 8.97 7.85 -20.64
N PHE A 223 9.03 7.06 -19.56
CA PHE A 223 10.01 6.00 -19.42
C PHE A 223 9.86 4.93 -20.50
N ASN A 224 8.64 4.45 -20.76
CA ASN A 224 8.37 3.43 -21.77
C ASN A 224 8.60 3.91 -23.20
N GLU A 225 8.43 5.21 -23.47
CA GLU A 225 8.73 5.83 -24.77
C GLU A 225 10.24 6.01 -25.01
N LYS A 226 11.02 6.20 -23.94
CA LYS A 226 12.48 6.43 -24.02
C LYS A 226 13.33 5.17 -23.84
N SER A 227 12.81 4.16 -23.17
CA SER A 227 13.56 2.96 -22.81
C SER A 227 13.45 1.89 -23.89
N GLU A 228 14.59 1.39 -24.37
CA GLU A 228 14.69 0.14 -25.15
C GLU A 228 14.51 -1.11 -24.26
N GLU A 229 14.50 -0.92 -22.93
CA GLU A 229 14.52 -1.96 -21.89
C GLU A 229 13.09 -2.39 -21.50
N GLN A 230 12.27 -2.78 -22.49
CA GLN A 230 10.89 -3.19 -22.22
C GLN A 230 10.81 -4.58 -21.58
N ASP A 231 11.61 -5.53 -22.08
CA ASP A 231 11.56 -6.91 -21.63
C ASP A 231 12.50 -7.15 -20.44
N VAL A 232 12.06 -8.02 -19.52
CA VAL A 232 12.93 -8.48 -18.43
C VAL A 232 13.95 -9.44 -19.05
N PRO A 233 15.26 -9.27 -18.78
CA PRO A 233 16.26 -10.21 -19.28
C PRO A 233 15.95 -11.64 -18.83
N GLU A 234 16.34 -12.61 -19.65
CA GLU A 234 16.14 -14.03 -19.39
C GLU A 234 16.71 -14.43 -18.02
N GLY A 235 15.93 -15.17 -17.23
CA GLY A 235 16.33 -15.61 -15.89
C GLY A 235 16.41 -14.51 -14.82
N GLU A 236 15.98 -13.28 -15.13
CA GLU A 236 15.93 -12.18 -14.15
C GLU A 236 14.53 -11.95 -13.61
N LEU A 237 14.48 -11.45 -12.36
CA LEU A 237 13.27 -10.98 -11.71
C LEU A 237 13.39 -9.47 -11.53
N ARG A 238 12.33 -8.73 -11.86
CA ARG A 238 12.22 -7.30 -11.56
C ARG A 238 10.90 -7.01 -10.86
N CYS A 239 10.86 -6.01 -10.01
CA CYS A 239 9.63 -5.58 -9.35
C CYS A 239 9.10 -4.29 -9.97
N LYS A 240 7.78 -4.09 -9.89
CA LYS A 240 7.11 -2.86 -10.33
C LYS A 240 6.04 -2.47 -9.31
N PHE A 241 6.13 -1.27 -8.77
CA PHE A 241 5.09 -0.76 -7.88
C PHE A 241 3.86 -0.32 -8.67
N VAL A 242 2.69 -0.84 -8.28
CA VAL A 242 1.41 -0.52 -8.91
C VAL A 242 0.50 0.12 -7.87
N LEU A 243 0.19 1.40 -8.07
CA LEU A 243 -0.80 2.10 -7.26
C LEU A 243 -2.20 1.59 -7.63
N LYS A 244 -2.85 0.94 -6.68
CA LYS A 244 -4.25 0.50 -6.80
C LYS A 244 -5.19 1.68 -6.51
N PRO A 245 -6.43 1.65 -7.05
CA PRO A 245 -7.45 2.65 -6.75
C PRO A 245 -7.62 2.87 -5.24
N MET A 246 -7.74 4.12 -4.81
CA MET A 246 -7.75 4.50 -3.41
C MET A 246 -8.96 3.91 -2.66
N HIS A 247 -8.73 3.45 -1.42
CA HIS A 247 -9.80 3.14 -0.46
C HIS A 247 -9.99 4.36 0.46
N ALA A 248 -11.09 5.08 0.27
CA ALA A 248 -11.41 6.30 1.00
C ALA A 248 -12.38 6.00 2.17
N ASP A 249 -11.86 5.86 3.39
CA ASP A 249 -12.67 5.58 4.59
C ASP A 249 -12.99 6.85 5.40
N LEU A 250 -14.14 7.47 5.11
CA LEU A 250 -14.64 8.79 5.61
C LEU A 250 -15.47 8.69 6.85
N ARG A 251 -15.59 7.50 7.44
CA ARG A 251 -16.25 7.35 8.74
C ARG A 251 -15.66 8.25 9.84
N PRO A 252 -14.33 8.47 9.95
CA PRO A 252 -13.76 9.34 10.98
C PRO A 252 -13.73 10.83 10.59
N VAL A 253 -14.31 11.21 9.45
CA VAL A 253 -14.20 12.57 8.89
C VAL A 253 -15.49 13.36 8.98
N TYR A 254 -15.36 14.62 9.37
CA TYR A 254 -16.42 15.60 9.23
C TYR A 254 -16.56 16.02 7.75
N LEU A 255 -17.64 15.57 7.10
CA LEU A 255 -17.96 15.90 5.72
C LEU A 255 -18.46 17.36 5.61
N ASN A 256 -17.54 18.28 5.34
CA ASN A 256 -17.85 19.68 5.06
C ASN A 256 -17.97 19.94 3.55
N LEU A 257 -18.39 21.16 3.16
CA LEU A 257 -18.55 21.55 1.76
C LEU A 257 -17.24 21.42 0.95
N GLU A 258 -16.09 21.69 1.56
CA GLU A 258 -14.78 21.61 0.90
C GLU A 258 -14.44 20.17 0.52
N VAL A 259 -14.67 19.20 1.41
CA VAL A 259 -14.48 17.77 1.14
C VAL A 259 -15.44 17.30 0.05
N MET A 260 -16.70 17.74 0.09
CA MET A 260 -17.69 17.40 -0.95
C MET A 260 -17.28 17.96 -2.33
N GLN A 261 -16.82 19.21 -2.40
CA GLN A 261 -16.32 19.82 -3.62
C GLN A 261 -15.07 19.12 -4.17
N ALA A 262 -14.18 18.65 -3.30
CA ALA A 262 -13.06 17.83 -3.74
C ALA A 262 -13.54 16.52 -4.35
N PHE A 263 -14.50 15.82 -3.74
CA PHE A 263 -15.08 14.62 -4.36
C PHE A 263 -15.71 14.89 -5.71
N GLU A 264 -16.50 15.96 -5.85
CA GLU A 264 -17.06 16.37 -7.15
C GLU A 264 -15.96 16.57 -8.20
N HIS A 265 -14.87 17.24 -7.81
CA HIS A 265 -13.71 17.43 -8.69
C HIS A 265 -13.04 16.09 -9.07
N LEU A 266 -12.86 15.19 -8.12
CA LEU A 266 -12.22 13.88 -8.35
C LEU A 266 -13.07 13.02 -9.30
N PHE A 267 -14.39 12.99 -9.10
CA PHE A 267 -15.31 12.29 -10.01
C PHE A 267 -15.32 12.91 -11.41
N ALA A 268 -15.32 14.25 -11.50
CA ALA A 268 -15.26 14.94 -12.79
C ALA A 268 -13.93 14.69 -13.54
N ASN A 269 -12.86 14.32 -12.82
CA ASN A 269 -11.55 14.00 -13.38
C ASN A 269 -11.30 12.48 -13.51
N SER A 270 -12.33 11.65 -13.35
CA SER A 270 -12.25 10.19 -13.48
C SER A 270 -11.19 9.53 -12.58
N VAL A 271 -11.03 10.04 -11.36
CA VAL A 271 -10.13 9.44 -10.36
C VAL A 271 -10.67 8.09 -9.92
N CYS A 272 -9.80 7.10 -9.79
CA CYS A 272 -10.17 5.72 -9.48
C CYS A 272 -10.24 5.49 -7.97
N PHE A 273 -11.41 5.08 -7.48
CA PHE A 273 -11.60 4.60 -6.10
C PHE A 273 -11.93 3.12 -6.14
N SER A 274 -11.30 2.33 -5.26
CA SER A 274 -11.70 0.94 -5.05
C SER A 274 -12.93 0.88 -4.15
N GLN A 275 -13.01 1.79 -3.18
CA GLN A 275 -14.14 1.90 -2.27
C GLN A 275 -14.20 3.30 -1.65
N ILE A 276 -15.42 3.77 -1.39
CA ILE A 276 -15.68 4.99 -0.61
C ILE A 276 -16.63 4.61 0.51
N VAL A 277 -16.16 4.70 1.76
CA VAL A 277 -16.96 4.42 2.94
C VAL A 277 -17.26 5.75 3.62
N MET A 278 -18.52 6.03 3.93
CA MET A 278 -18.92 7.29 4.58
C MET A 278 -19.84 6.99 5.76
N ALA A 279 -19.64 7.69 6.88
CA ALA A 279 -20.65 7.74 7.93
C ALA A 279 -21.60 8.91 7.62
N MET A 280 -22.86 8.60 7.32
CA MET A 280 -23.89 9.63 7.25
C MET A 280 -24.58 9.71 8.60
N ALA A 281 -24.43 10.85 9.29
CA ALA A 281 -25.22 11.13 10.48
C ALA A 281 -26.66 11.42 10.04
N TYR A 282 -27.58 10.52 10.37
CA TYR A 282 -29.01 10.78 10.24
C TYR A 282 -29.50 11.41 11.53
N GLU A 283 -29.69 12.73 11.55
CA GLU A 283 -30.49 13.35 12.59
C GLU A 283 -31.94 12.89 12.37
N ARG A 284 -32.44 12.02 13.27
CA ARG A 284 -33.85 11.65 13.27
C ARG A 284 -34.64 12.88 13.75
N GLY A 285 -34.90 13.81 12.83
CA GLY A 285 -35.89 14.85 13.01
C GLY A 285 -37.25 14.21 13.29
N ASP A 286 -38.04 14.85 14.16
CA ASP A 286 -39.40 14.41 14.45
C ASP A 286 -40.19 14.17 13.15
N ALA A 287 -41.11 13.21 13.19
CA ALA A 287 -41.79 12.58 12.05
C ALA A 287 -42.54 13.52 11.07
N GLU A 288 -42.47 14.84 11.24
CA GLU A 288 -43.03 15.83 10.32
C GLU A 288 -42.02 16.32 9.25
N ASP A 289 -40.72 16.03 9.37
CA ASP A 289 -39.68 16.50 8.43
C ASP A 289 -39.40 15.57 7.23
N GLU A 290 -40.08 14.41 7.14
CA GLU A 290 -39.93 13.47 6.01
C GLU A 290 -40.41 14.05 4.66
N LEU A 291 -41.26 15.09 4.68
CA LEU A 291 -41.77 15.74 3.47
C LEU A 291 -40.94 16.95 3.01
N VAL A 292 -40.11 17.54 3.89
CA VAL A 292 -39.34 18.77 3.61
C VAL A 292 -37.88 18.48 3.24
N SER A 293 -37.36 17.29 3.54
CA SER A 293 -35.97 16.88 3.24
C SER A 293 -35.72 16.45 1.78
N LYS A 294 -36.76 16.26 0.96
CA LYS A 294 -36.62 15.89 -0.47
C LYS A 294 -35.91 16.90 -1.39
N PRO A 295 -35.91 18.24 -1.18
CA PRO A 295 -35.24 19.17 -2.08
C PRO A 295 -33.74 19.35 -1.77
N ALA A 296 -33.28 19.10 -0.54
CA ALA A 296 -31.87 19.31 -0.16
C ALA A 296 -30.91 18.31 -0.81
N TYR A 297 -31.41 17.13 -1.19
CA TYR A 297 -30.64 16.06 -1.83
C TYR A 297 -30.88 15.94 -3.33
N ALA A 298 -31.67 16.84 -3.94
CA ALA A 298 -31.91 16.86 -5.38
C ALA A 298 -30.68 17.31 -6.20
N GLY A 299 -29.66 17.86 -5.54
CA GLY A 299 -28.40 18.30 -6.15
C GLY A 299 -27.23 17.32 -6.03
N LEU A 300 -27.34 16.23 -5.25
CA LEU A 300 -26.28 15.23 -5.22
C LEU A 300 -26.36 14.39 -6.50
N PRO A 301 -25.23 14.20 -7.21
CA PRO A 301 -25.21 13.32 -8.37
C PRO A 301 -25.68 11.94 -7.94
N LYS A 302 -26.67 11.40 -8.65
CA LYS A 302 -27.09 10.01 -8.51
C LYS A 302 -25.90 9.13 -8.86
N MET A 303 -25.17 8.68 -7.83
CA MET A 303 -24.17 7.63 -7.98
C MET A 303 -24.90 6.38 -8.46
N THR A 304 -24.81 6.15 -9.77
CA THR A 304 -25.22 4.90 -10.38
C THR A 304 -23.92 4.13 -10.55
N LEU A 305 -23.68 3.15 -9.67
CA LEU A 305 -22.63 2.16 -9.86
C LEU A 305 -23.01 1.36 -11.12
N GLN A 306 -22.17 1.41 -12.14
CA GLN A 306 -22.17 0.45 -13.24
C GLN A 306 -21.04 -0.56 -13.02
#